data_AF-A0A436ETN2-F1
#
_entry.id   AF-A0A436ETN2-F1
#
_cell.length_a   1.000
_cell.length_b   1.000
_cell.length_c   1.000
_cell.angle_alpha   90.00
_cell.angle_beta   90.00
_cell.angle_gamma   90.00
#
_symmetry.space_group_name_H-M   'P 1'
#
loop_
_entity.id
_entity.type
_entity.pdbx_description
1 polymer ?
#
loop_
_entity_poly.entity_id
_entity_poly.type
_entity_poly.pdbx_seq_one_letter_code
_entity_poly.pdbx_strand_id
1 'polypeptide(L)'
;IGAPRHLSQHPGGFVLTRDRLDDLVPIEPAAMKDRQVIEWDKDDIDALKFMKVDVLALGMLSCMKRGFDLLAEHKGITLDLATIPAEDPRTYAMIRKADTLGTFQIESRAQMSMLPRIKPRTFYDLVIEVAIVRPGPIQGDMVHPYLRRREGKEDVVYRKPELEKVLGKTLGVPLFQEQAMRVAIECAGFTPGEADQLRRAMATFKHTGGVSSFGAKLIGGMVKNGYEREFAEKTFKQLEGFGSYGFPESHAASFALIAYASSWMKCHHPDVFCAALLNAQPMGF
;
A
#
# COMPACT_ATOMS: atom_id res chain seq x y z
N ILE A 1 -23.38 9.99 20.88
CA ILE A 1 -22.15 9.59 20.15
C ILE A 1 -22.48 8.27 19.43
N GLY A 2 -22.20 8.15 18.13
CA GLY A 2 -22.49 6.93 17.34
C GLY A 2 -23.83 6.91 16.58
N ALA A 3 -24.64 7.98 16.64
CA ALA A 3 -25.81 8.12 15.78
C ALA A 3 -25.42 8.83 14.47
N PRO A 4 -25.94 8.41 13.30
CA PRO A 4 -25.74 9.11 12.04
C PRO A 4 -26.21 10.57 12.14
N ARG A 5 -25.38 11.51 11.65
CA ARG A 5 -25.72 12.94 11.66
C ARG A 5 -26.46 13.37 10.39
N HIS A 6 -26.07 12.82 9.24
CA HIS A 6 -26.64 13.06 7.92
C HIS A 6 -26.15 11.97 6.96
N LEU A 7 -26.86 11.79 5.85
CA LEU A 7 -26.39 11.00 4.71
C LEU A 7 -25.37 11.82 3.91
N SER A 8 -24.34 11.17 3.40
CA SER A 8 -23.29 11.80 2.60
C SER A 8 -22.94 10.92 1.40
N GLN A 9 -22.46 11.54 0.33
CA GLN A 9 -22.11 10.86 -0.90
C GLN A 9 -20.69 10.26 -0.81
N HIS A 10 -20.54 9.00 -1.25
CA HIS A 10 -19.21 8.41 -1.43
C HIS A 10 -18.46 9.15 -2.56
N PRO A 11 -17.24 9.67 -2.32
CA PRO A 11 -16.58 10.61 -3.24
C PRO A 11 -16.21 10.02 -4.62
N GLY A 12 -16.21 8.69 -4.76
CA GLY A 12 -15.96 8.03 -6.03
C GLY A 12 -16.77 6.76 -6.26
N GLY A 13 -17.80 6.48 -5.46
CA GLY A 13 -18.46 5.18 -5.47
C GLY A 13 -19.59 5.16 -6.49
N PHE A 14 -19.55 4.21 -7.42
CA PHE A 14 -20.59 3.99 -8.41
C PHE A 14 -21.12 2.55 -8.28
N VAL A 15 -22.43 2.41 -8.39
CA VAL A 15 -23.11 1.12 -8.38
C VAL A 15 -23.70 0.87 -9.76
N LEU A 16 -23.50 -0.33 -10.29
CA LEU A 16 -24.01 -0.76 -11.59
C LEU A 16 -24.89 -1.99 -11.41
N THR A 17 -26.10 -1.92 -11.95
CA THR A 17 -27.07 -3.02 -11.97
C THR A 17 -27.44 -3.35 -13.41
N ARG A 18 -27.90 -4.58 -13.65
CA ARG A 18 -28.45 -4.98 -14.96
C ARG A 18 -29.83 -4.40 -15.19
N ASP A 19 -30.66 -4.44 -14.15
CA ASP A 19 -32.00 -3.90 -14.15
C ASP A 19 -32.00 -2.45 -13.64
N ARG A 20 -33.15 -1.81 -13.77
CA ARG A 20 -33.39 -0.45 -13.27
C ARG A 20 -33.09 -0.36 -11.77
N LEU A 21 -32.25 0.59 -11.41
CA LEU A 21 -31.79 0.75 -10.04
C LEU A 21 -32.92 1.16 -9.08
N ASP A 22 -33.90 1.93 -9.58
CA ASP A 22 -35.06 2.41 -8.81
C ASP A 22 -36.12 1.32 -8.52
N ASP A 23 -36.05 0.18 -9.20
CA ASP A 23 -36.84 -1.01 -8.84
C ASP A 23 -36.20 -1.80 -7.68
N LEU A 24 -34.94 -1.50 -7.35
CA LEU A 24 -34.14 -2.26 -6.38
C LEU A 24 -33.92 -1.48 -5.08
N VAL A 25 -33.65 -0.18 -5.18
CA VAL A 25 -33.30 0.68 -4.04
C VAL A 25 -33.86 2.09 -4.24
N PRO A 26 -34.33 2.74 -3.16
CA PRO A 26 -34.67 4.17 -3.21
C PRO A 26 -33.50 5.01 -3.73
N ILE A 27 -33.81 5.91 -4.65
CA ILE A 27 -32.85 6.85 -5.25
C ILE A 27 -33.27 8.26 -4.85
N GLU A 28 -32.32 9.03 -4.34
CA GLU A 28 -32.51 10.45 -4.03
C GLU A 28 -31.56 11.35 -4.84
N PRO A 29 -31.94 12.61 -5.11
CA PRO A 29 -31.03 13.59 -5.66
C PRO A 29 -29.83 13.81 -4.72
N ALA A 30 -28.62 13.81 -5.27
CA ALA A 30 -27.43 14.14 -4.50
C ALA A 30 -27.34 15.66 -4.25
N ALA A 31 -26.45 16.07 -3.35
CA ALA A 31 -26.17 17.49 -3.10
C ALA A 31 -25.62 18.23 -4.35
N MET A 32 -24.91 17.51 -5.23
CA MET A 32 -24.44 18.05 -6.50
C MET A 32 -25.53 17.95 -7.57
N LYS A 33 -25.72 19.03 -8.33
CA LYS A 33 -26.66 19.08 -9.46
C LYS A 33 -26.40 17.94 -10.44
N ASP A 34 -27.49 17.37 -10.96
CA ASP A 34 -27.48 16.31 -11.99
C ASP A 34 -26.81 15.01 -11.52
N ARG A 35 -26.79 14.74 -10.20
CA ARG A 35 -26.33 13.49 -9.60
C ARG A 35 -27.41 12.86 -8.73
N GLN A 36 -27.36 11.54 -8.64
CA GLN A 36 -28.24 10.72 -7.81
C GLN A 36 -27.41 9.86 -6.87
N VAL A 37 -27.98 9.52 -5.73
CA VAL A 37 -27.41 8.57 -4.76
C VAL A 37 -28.47 7.57 -4.32
N ILE A 38 -28.02 6.43 -3.84
CA ILE A 38 -28.86 5.40 -3.23
C ILE A 38 -28.67 5.44 -1.71
N GLU A 39 -29.66 4.97 -0.97
CA GLU A 39 -29.60 4.99 0.50
C GLU A 39 -28.66 3.94 1.11
N TRP A 40 -28.33 2.89 0.35
CA TRP A 40 -27.44 1.81 0.80
C TRP A 40 -25.99 2.24 0.86
N ASP A 41 -25.29 1.81 1.92
CA ASP A 41 -23.86 2.02 2.05
C ASP A 41 -23.03 0.93 1.36
N LYS A 42 -21.70 1.02 1.47
CA LYS A 42 -20.81 0.06 0.81
C LYS A 42 -21.01 -1.38 1.32
N ASP A 43 -21.36 -1.54 2.60
CA ASP A 43 -21.45 -2.85 3.26
C ASP A 43 -22.77 -3.53 2.85
N ASP A 44 -23.84 -2.74 2.71
CA ASP A 44 -25.11 -3.19 2.11
C ASP A 44 -24.93 -3.63 0.66
N ILE A 45 -24.22 -2.83 -0.15
CA ILE A 45 -23.92 -3.14 -1.56
C ILE A 45 -23.10 -4.42 -1.70
N ASP A 46 -22.10 -4.61 -0.83
CA ASP A 46 -21.29 -5.83 -0.79
C ASP A 46 -22.13 -7.05 -0.34
N ALA A 47 -23.00 -6.89 0.65
CA ALA A 47 -23.89 -7.97 1.13
C ALA A 47 -24.88 -8.42 0.04
N LEU A 48 -25.41 -7.48 -0.72
CA LEU A 48 -26.31 -7.71 -1.84
C LEU A 48 -25.57 -8.17 -3.11
N LYS A 49 -24.24 -8.14 -3.11
CA LYS A 49 -23.36 -8.54 -4.22
C LYS A 49 -23.58 -7.72 -5.48
N PHE A 50 -23.88 -6.43 -5.30
CA PHE A 50 -24.02 -5.50 -6.42
C PHE A 50 -22.64 -5.13 -6.96
N MET A 51 -22.57 -4.83 -8.26
CA MET A 51 -21.31 -4.39 -8.86
C MET A 51 -21.02 -2.97 -8.42
N LYS A 52 -19.92 -2.78 -7.69
CA LYS A 52 -19.41 -1.48 -7.26
C LYS A 52 -18.11 -1.15 -7.98
N VAL A 53 -17.98 0.09 -8.44
CA VAL A 53 -16.74 0.62 -9.02
C VAL A 53 -16.39 1.92 -8.32
N ASP A 54 -15.15 2.04 -7.86
CA ASP A 54 -14.63 3.29 -7.31
C ASP A 54 -13.86 4.07 -8.38
N VAL A 55 -14.39 5.22 -8.81
CA VAL A 55 -13.75 6.18 -9.71
C VAL A 55 -13.13 7.28 -8.85
N LEU A 56 -11.86 7.10 -8.51
CA LEU A 56 -11.12 8.02 -7.65
C LEU A 56 -10.31 9.01 -8.49
N ALA A 57 -10.36 10.29 -8.12
CA ALA A 57 -9.51 11.32 -8.69
C ALA A 57 -8.19 11.38 -7.92
N LEU A 58 -7.09 10.94 -8.56
CA LEU A 58 -5.76 11.04 -7.99
C LEU A 58 -5.03 12.26 -8.59
N GLY A 59 -4.79 13.29 -7.77
CA GLY A 59 -4.21 14.56 -8.22
C GLY A 59 -2.87 14.39 -8.95
N MET A 60 -2.05 13.44 -8.51
CA MET A 60 -0.78 13.16 -9.17
C MET A 60 -0.93 12.66 -10.60
N LEU A 61 -1.95 11.87 -10.92
CA LEU A 61 -2.15 11.43 -12.31
C LEU A 61 -2.48 12.63 -13.22
N SER A 62 -3.26 13.59 -12.72
CA SER A 62 -3.52 14.86 -13.42
C SER A 62 -2.24 15.69 -13.59
N CYS A 63 -1.40 15.78 -12.56
CA CYS A 63 -0.09 16.42 -12.63
C CYS A 63 0.80 15.76 -13.69
N MET A 64 0.93 14.44 -13.66
CA MET A 64 1.74 13.69 -14.61
C MET A 64 1.26 13.86 -16.05
N LYS A 65 -0.06 13.79 -16.30
CA LYS A 65 -0.63 14.02 -17.63
C LYS A 65 -0.24 15.40 -18.18
N ARG A 66 -0.43 16.45 -17.37
CA ARG A 66 -0.04 17.83 -17.75
C ARG A 66 1.47 17.95 -17.96
N GLY A 67 2.27 17.29 -17.13
CA GLY A 67 3.73 17.27 -17.28
C GLY A 67 4.17 16.64 -18.60
N PHE A 68 3.61 15.49 -18.98
CA PHE A 68 3.91 14.86 -20.26
C PHE A 68 3.43 15.69 -21.46
N ASP A 69 2.28 16.35 -21.36
CA ASP A 69 1.80 17.26 -22.42
C ASP A 69 2.76 18.45 -22.61
N LEU A 70 3.20 19.07 -21.51
CA LEU A 70 4.18 20.17 -21.54
C LEU A 70 5.54 19.73 -22.07
N LEU A 71 5.98 18.48 -21.80
CA LEU A 71 7.20 17.93 -22.41
C LEU A 71 7.08 17.78 -23.91
N ALA A 72 5.95 17.24 -24.38
CA ALA A 72 5.70 17.08 -25.81
C ALA A 72 5.66 18.44 -26.51
N GLU A 73 4.94 19.41 -25.94
CA GLU A 73 4.74 20.73 -26.51
C GLU A 73 6.04 21.57 -26.54
N HIS A 74 6.76 21.65 -25.43
CA HIS A 74 7.87 22.61 -25.29
C HIS A 74 9.26 22.00 -25.48
N LYS A 75 9.39 20.67 -25.39
CA LYS A 75 10.68 19.98 -25.52
C LYS A 75 10.70 18.94 -26.65
N GLY A 76 9.57 18.69 -27.31
CA GLY A 76 9.46 17.67 -28.36
C GLY A 76 9.70 16.24 -27.84
N ILE A 77 9.54 16.01 -26.53
CA ILE A 77 9.75 14.71 -25.90
C ILE A 77 8.38 14.09 -25.62
N THR A 78 8.04 13.02 -26.33
CA THR A 78 6.79 12.28 -26.13
C THR A 78 7.03 11.05 -25.29
N LEU A 79 6.58 11.09 -24.04
CA LEU A 79 6.63 9.98 -23.08
C LEU A 79 5.31 9.91 -22.32
N ASP A 80 5.04 8.78 -21.69
CA ASP A 80 3.97 8.58 -20.72
C ASP A 80 4.45 7.75 -19.51
N LEU A 81 3.54 7.44 -18.59
CA LEU A 81 3.86 6.64 -17.40
C LEU A 81 4.44 5.26 -17.71
N ALA A 82 4.12 4.67 -18.86
CA ALA A 82 4.59 3.36 -19.28
C ALA A 82 5.93 3.44 -20.04
N THR A 83 6.26 4.58 -20.64
CA THR A 83 7.46 4.72 -21.48
C THR A 83 8.62 5.48 -20.85
N ILE A 84 8.45 6.11 -19.67
CA ILE A 84 9.60 6.69 -18.95
C ILE A 84 10.68 5.63 -18.70
N PRO A 85 11.98 5.98 -18.75
CA PRO A 85 13.05 5.04 -18.47
C PRO A 85 12.88 4.40 -17.08
N ALA A 86 12.89 3.07 -17.03
CA ALA A 86 12.89 2.33 -15.78
C ALA A 86 14.28 2.36 -15.12
N GLU A 87 14.31 2.24 -13.80
CA GLU A 87 15.54 2.05 -13.02
C GLU A 87 16.63 3.15 -13.19
N ASP A 88 16.21 4.42 -13.39
CA ASP A 88 17.12 5.53 -13.64
C ASP A 88 17.99 5.88 -12.41
N PRO A 89 19.34 5.74 -12.49
CA PRO A 89 20.22 5.99 -11.35
C PRO A 89 20.17 7.43 -10.83
N ARG A 90 19.92 8.41 -11.71
CA ARG A 90 19.87 9.85 -11.36
C ARG A 90 18.63 10.15 -10.52
N THR A 91 17.48 9.60 -10.92
CA THR A 91 16.23 9.68 -10.16
C THR A 91 16.40 9.09 -8.77
N TYR A 92 16.97 7.89 -8.64
CA TYR A 92 17.23 7.32 -7.31
C TYR A 92 18.25 8.13 -6.51
N ALA A 93 19.25 8.75 -7.14
CA ALA A 93 20.20 9.63 -6.45
C ALA A 93 19.52 10.87 -5.84
N MET A 94 18.55 11.47 -6.54
CA MET A 94 17.73 12.56 -6.01
C MET A 94 16.86 12.08 -4.83
N ILE A 95 16.18 10.94 -5.00
CA ILE A 95 15.34 10.32 -3.97
C ILE A 95 16.13 10.04 -2.69
N ARG A 96 17.34 9.46 -2.78
CA ARG A 96 18.20 9.19 -1.62
C ARG A 96 18.66 10.44 -0.86
N LYS A 97 18.68 11.60 -1.51
CA LYS A 97 18.94 12.90 -0.88
C LYS A 97 17.69 13.49 -0.21
N ALA A 98 16.57 12.77 -0.24
CA ALA A 98 15.26 13.22 0.21
C ALA A 98 14.79 14.50 -0.50
N ASP A 99 15.23 14.75 -1.75
CA ASP A 99 14.71 15.86 -2.56
C ASP A 99 13.42 15.42 -3.28
N THR A 100 12.39 15.13 -2.49
CA THR A 100 11.14 14.52 -2.94
C THR A 100 9.92 15.41 -2.72
N LEU A 101 10.12 16.68 -2.34
CA LEU A 101 9.02 17.65 -2.25
C LEU A 101 8.23 17.71 -3.56
N GLY A 102 6.91 17.59 -3.47
CA GLY A 102 5.97 17.57 -4.59
C GLY A 102 5.81 16.21 -5.26
N THR A 103 6.64 15.22 -4.95
CA THR A 103 6.54 13.86 -5.53
C THR A 103 5.54 12.99 -4.77
N PHE A 104 4.96 12.01 -5.44
CA PHE A 104 3.87 11.23 -4.88
C PHE A 104 4.32 10.27 -3.78
N GLN A 105 3.57 10.22 -2.68
CA GLN A 105 3.72 9.32 -1.52
C GLN A 105 5.02 9.44 -0.72
N ILE A 106 6.13 9.94 -1.28
CA ILE A 106 7.44 10.00 -0.62
C ILE A 106 7.91 11.42 -0.25
N GLU A 107 7.00 12.40 -0.23
CA GLU A 107 7.29 13.80 0.12
C GLU A 107 7.07 14.17 1.58
N SER A 108 6.34 13.35 2.36
CA SER A 108 6.06 13.70 3.76
C SER A 108 7.34 13.74 4.59
N ARG A 109 7.35 14.52 5.68
CA ARG A 109 8.53 14.58 6.58
C ARG A 109 8.99 13.21 7.06
N ALA A 110 8.05 12.32 7.37
CA ALA A 110 8.35 10.97 7.82
C ALA A 110 9.02 10.15 6.71
N GLN A 111 8.50 10.23 5.48
CA GLN A 111 9.08 9.59 4.30
C GLN A 111 10.46 10.17 3.95
N MET A 112 10.59 11.49 3.86
CA MET A 112 11.86 12.18 3.63
C MET A 112 12.93 11.84 4.68
N SER A 113 12.55 11.55 5.91
CA SER A 113 13.50 11.11 6.95
C SER A 113 14.00 9.68 6.77
N MET A 114 13.23 8.84 6.07
CA MET A 114 13.54 7.42 5.84
C MET A 114 14.35 7.20 4.56
N LEU A 115 14.13 8.00 3.53
CA LEU A 115 14.84 7.90 2.25
C LEU A 115 16.39 7.83 2.36
N PRO A 116 17.07 8.66 3.18
CA PRO A 116 18.54 8.57 3.35
C PRO A 116 19.00 7.31 4.08
N ARG A 117 18.09 6.63 4.79
CA ARG A 117 18.35 5.41 5.56
C ARG A 117 18.12 4.16 4.70
N ILE A 118 16.97 4.10 4.01
CA ILE A 118 16.61 2.99 3.11
C ILE A 118 17.51 2.97 1.87
N LYS A 119 17.91 4.17 1.41
CA LYS A 119 18.75 4.38 0.23
C LYS A 119 18.22 3.62 -1.00
N PRO A 120 17.02 3.96 -1.52
CA PRO A 120 16.47 3.27 -2.69
C PRO A 120 17.43 3.26 -3.88
N ARG A 121 17.60 2.09 -4.51
CA ARG A 121 18.43 1.86 -5.70
C ARG A 121 17.69 1.07 -6.78
N THR A 122 16.60 0.43 -6.41
CA THR A 122 15.76 -0.37 -7.30
C THR A 122 14.30 0.06 -7.17
N PHE A 123 13.46 -0.30 -8.13
CA PHE A 123 12.02 -0.10 -8.03
C PHE A 123 11.44 -0.75 -6.77
N TYR A 124 11.90 -1.95 -6.43
CA TYR A 124 11.40 -2.67 -5.26
C TYR A 124 11.71 -1.95 -3.93
N ASP A 125 12.81 -1.19 -3.87
CA ASP A 125 13.08 -0.37 -2.69
C ASP A 125 12.03 0.74 -2.50
N LEU A 126 11.49 1.29 -3.58
CA LEU A 126 10.37 2.25 -3.51
C LEU A 126 9.07 1.58 -3.09
N VAL A 127 8.82 0.35 -3.51
CA VAL A 127 7.68 -0.45 -3.03
C VAL A 127 7.73 -0.57 -1.50
N ILE A 128 8.91 -0.83 -0.95
CA ILE A 128 9.14 -0.87 0.50
C ILE A 128 8.96 0.52 1.14
N GLU A 129 9.54 1.58 0.57
CA GLU A 129 9.43 2.95 1.08
C GLU A 129 7.96 3.39 1.25
N VAL A 130 7.13 3.13 0.23
CA VAL A 130 5.69 3.43 0.23
C VAL A 130 4.94 2.65 1.32
N ALA A 131 5.41 1.46 1.67
CA ALA A 131 4.76 0.58 2.63
C ALA A 131 5.24 0.77 4.09
N ILE A 132 6.51 1.13 4.30
CA ILE A 132 7.16 1.02 5.61
C ILE A 132 6.80 2.16 6.58
N VAL A 133 6.51 3.36 6.08
CA VAL A 133 6.21 4.54 6.90
C VAL A 133 4.72 4.59 7.23
N ARG A 134 4.28 3.66 8.08
CA ARG A 134 2.87 3.49 8.48
C ARG A 134 2.74 3.09 9.95
N PRO A 135 1.59 3.36 10.60
CA PRO A 135 1.41 3.00 12.02
C PRO A 135 1.62 1.51 12.31
N GLY A 136 1.26 0.60 11.40
CA GLY A 136 1.43 -0.84 11.56
C GLY A 136 2.86 -1.32 11.70
N PRO A 137 3.69 -1.16 10.65
CA PRO A 137 5.11 -1.48 10.73
C PRO A 137 5.82 -0.84 11.93
N ILE A 138 5.43 0.38 12.31
CA ILE A 138 5.97 1.08 13.48
C ILE A 138 5.55 0.38 14.78
N GLN A 139 4.27 0.05 14.96
CA GLN A 139 3.75 -0.62 16.15
C GLN A 139 4.21 -2.08 16.26
N GLY A 140 4.40 -2.77 15.15
CA GLY A 140 4.88 -4.14 15.10
C GLY A 140 6.40 -4.30 15.18
N ASP A 141 7.14 -3.23 15.49
CA ASP A 141 8.62 -3.20 15.59
C ASP A 141 9.32 -3.80 14.34
N MET A 142 8.80 -3.47 13.15
CA MET A 142 9.30 -4.00 11.87
C MET A 142 10.28 -3.04 11.19
N VAL A 143 10.05 -1.73 11.37
CA VAL A 143 10.85 -0.67 10.74
C VAL A 143 12.30 -0.72 11.18
N HIS A 144 12.56 -0.82 12.49
CA HIS A 144 13.92 -0.78 13.03
C HIS A 144 14.77 -1.98 12.61
N PRO A 145 14.30 -3.24 12.70
CA PRO A 145 15.04 -4.39 12.17
C PRO A 145 15.35 -4.27 10.67
N TYR A 146 14.36 -3.87 9.86
CA TYR A 146 14.59 -3.71 8.42
C TYR A 146 15.69 -2.68 8.14
N LEU A 147 15.64 -1.52 8.81
CA LEU A 147 16.63 -0.46 8.61
C LEU A 147 18.03 -0.86 9.10
N ARG A 148 18.16 -1.54 10.25
CA ARG A 148 19.48 -2.01 10.71
C ARG A 148 20.10 -2.99 9.73
N ARG A 149 19.30 -3.92 9.20
CA ARG A 149 19.75 -4.88 8.17
C ARG A 149 20.12 -4.19 6.87
N ARG A 150 19.29 -3.24 6.43
CA ARG A 150 19.55 -2.43 5.23
C ARG A 150 20.83 -1.58 5.35
N GLU A 151 21.11 -1.09 6.55
CA GLU A 151 22.32 -0.32 6.88
C GLU A 151 23.55 -1.19 7.13
N GLY A 152 23.43 -2.53 7.11
CA GLY A 152 24.52 -3.46 7.42
C GLY A 152 24.93 -3.49 8.89
N LYS A 153 24.05 -3.03 9.80
CA LYS A 153 24.27 -3.02 11.26
C LYS A 153 23.76 -4.29 11.95
N GLU A 154 23.01 -5.11 11.24
CA GLU A 154 22.46 -6.38 11.71
C GLU A 154 22.52 -7.37 10.53
N ASP A 155 23.10 -8.55 10.74
CA ASP A 155 23.14 -9.58 9.71
C ASP A 155 21.74 -10.13 9.42
N VAL A 156 21.48 -10.44 8.16
CA VAL A 156 20.23 -11.08 7.76
C VAL A 156 20.38 -12.59 7.90
N VAL A 157 19.78 -13.15 8.94
CA VAL A 157 19.82 -14.59 9.20
C VAL A 157 18.47 -15.21 8.86
N TYR A 158 18.46 -16.09 7.85
CA TYR A 158 17.32 -16.93 7.53
C TYR A 158 17.51 -18.30 8.17
N ARG A 159 16.62 -18.68 9.10
CA ARG A 159 16.72 -19.98 9.78
C ARG A 159 16.53 -21.15 8.81
N LYS A 160 15.75 -20.96 7.74
CA LYS A 160 15.49 -21.97 6.71
C LYS A 160 15.30 -21.35 5.31
N PRO A 161 15.55 -22.11 4.22
CA PRO A 161 15.38 -21.64 2.85
C PRO A 161 13.96 -21.18 2.51
N GLU A 162 12.93 -21.79 3.12
CA GLU A 162 11.53 -21.39 2.89
C GLU A 162 11.28 -19.96 3.37
N LEU A 163 11.82 -19.59 4.53
CA LEU A 163 11.69 -18.23 5.05
C LEU A 163 12.40 -17.21 4.15
N GLU A 164 13.57 -17.56 3.61
CA GLU A 164 14.30 -16.74 2.64
C GLU A 164 13.50 -16.53 1.34
N LYS A 165 12.84 -17.57 0.83
CA LYS A 165 11.98 -17.46 -0.36
C LYS A 165 10.80 -16.51 -0.17
N VAL A 166 10.35 -16.29 1.06
CA VAL A 166 9.23 -15.37 1.38
C VAL A 166 9.73 -13.96 1.70
N LEU A 167 10.73 -13.86 2.57
CA LEU A 167 11.18 -12.59 3.17
C LEU A 167 12.54 -12.11 2.65
N GLY A 168 13.11 -12.77 1.64
CA GLY A 168 14.38 -12.42 1.01
C GLY A 168 14.45 -10.95 0.62
N LYS A 169 13.46 -10.50 -0.15
CA LYS A 169 13.38 -9.14 -0.66
C LYS A 169 13.17 -8.06 0.41
N THR A 170 12.70 -8.45 1.60
CA THR A 170 12.44 -7.57 2.74
C THR A 170 13.38 -7.86 3.91
N LEU A 171 14.55 -8.46 3.63
CA LEU A 171 15.62 -8.70 4.60
C LEU A 171 15.14 -9.46 5.85
N GLY A 172 14.28 -10.46 5.67
CA GLY A 172 13.78 -11.28 6.78
C GLY A 172 12.76 -10.58 7.68
N VAL A 173 12.16 -9.47 7.22
CA VAL A 173 11.10 -8.75 7.93
C VAL A 173 9.81 -8.87 7.12
N PRO A 174 8.70 -9.38 7.68
CA PRO A 174 7.42 -9.32 6.98
C PRO A 174 6.98 -7.85 6.91
N LEU A 175 6.79 -7.32 5.69
CA LEU A 175 6.32 -5.94 5.46
C LEU A 175 4.97 -5.88 4.72
N PHE A 176 4.56 -6.96 4.06
CA PHE A 176 3.33 -7.04 3.27
C PHE A 176 2.37 -8.13 3.76
N GLN A 177 1.07 -7.96 3.48
CA GLN A 177 0.05 -8.96 3.83
C GLN A 177 0.30 -10.31 3.14
N GLU A 178 0.71 -10.28 1.87
CA GLU A 178 1.00 -11.46 1.08
C GLU A 178 2.19 -12.24 1.66
N GLN A 179 3.20 -11.54 2.19
CA GLN A 179 4.32 -12.17 2.89
C GLN A 179 3.87 -12.83 4.19
N ALA A 180 3.03 -12.16 4.98
CA ALA A 180 2.46 -12.72 6.21
C ALA A 180 1.72 -14.04 5.94
N MET A 181 0.88 -14.06 4.89
CA MET A 181 0.16 -15.26 4.47
C MET A 181 1.12 -16.37 4.02
N ARG A 182 2.13 -16.02 3.21
CA ARG A 182 3.14 -16.99 2.75
C ARG A 182 3.97 -17.57 3.89
N VAL A 183 4.29 -16.79 4.92
CA VAL A 183 4.95 -17.30 6.13
C VAL A 183 4.05 -18.33 6.82
N ALA A 184 2.74 -18.07 6.97
CA ALA A 184 1.83 -19.05 7.57
C ALA A 184 1.75 -20.36 6.76
N ILE A 185 1.73 -20.28 5.43
CA ILE A 185 1.67 -21.45 4.55
C ILE A 185 3.01 -22.20 4.56
N GLU A 186 4.10 -21.53 4.20
CA GLU A 186 5.40 -22.16 3.95
C GLU A 186 6.13 -22.51 5.25
N CYS A 187 5.96 -21.73 6.33
CA CYS A 187 6.68 -21.95 7.59
C CYS A 187 5.84 -22.69 8.63
N ALA A 188 4.50 -22.51 8.65
CA ALA A 188 3.62 -23.14 9.63
C ALA A 188 2.71 -24.25 9.06
N GLY A 189 2.71 -24.47 7.75
CA GLY A 189 1.93 -25.52 7.10
C GLY A 189 0.43 -25.23 7.01
N PHE A 190 0.03 -23.96 6.99
CA PHE A 190 -1.36 -23.59 6.75
C PHE A 190 -1.76 -23.89 5.30
N THR A 191 -3.00 -24.32 5.10
CA THR A 191 -3.60 -24.31 3.76
C THR A 191 -3.88 -22.87 3.29
N PRO A 192 -4.00 -22.60 1.98
CA PRO A 192 -4.34 -21.26 1.49
C PRO A 192 -5.63 -20.70 2.09
N GLY A 193 -6.64 -21.55 2.32
CA GLY A 193 -7.90 -21.15 2.95
C GLY A 193 -7.72 -20.75 4.43
N GLU A 194 -6.91 -21.49 5.19
CA GLU A 194 -6.60 -21.14 6.57
C GLU A 194 -5.76 -19.85 6.67
N ALA A 195 -4.87 -19.62 5.71
CA ALA A 195 -4.10 -18.38 5.64
C ALA A 195 -4.99 -17.15 5.33
N ASP A 196 -6.01 -17.29 4.47
CA ASP A 196 -6.98 -16.20 4.27
C ASP A 196 -7.88 -16.01 5.50
N GLN A 197 -8.29 -17.08 6.19
CA GLN A 197 -9.01 -16.96 7.47
C GLN A 197 -8.17 -16.23 8.52
N LEU A 198 -6.88 -16.55 8.63
CA LEU A 198 -5.94 -15.83 9.48
C LEU A 198 -5.89 -14.34 9.09
N ARG A 199 -5.72 -14.01 7.80
CA ARG A 199 -5.72 -12.62 7.30
C ARG A 199 -6.99 -11.87 7.69
N ARG A 200 -8.18 -12.47 7.51
CA ARG A 200 -9.47 -11.88 7.88
C ARG A 200 -9.60 -11.68 9.39
N ALA A 201 -9.21 -12.68 10.18
CA ALA A 201 -9.25 -12.61 11.64
C ALA A 201 -8.32 -11.51 12.18
N MET A 202 -7.18 -11.30 11.52
CA MET A 202 -6.25 -10.22 11.84
C MET A 202 -6.89 -8.83 11.59
N ALA A 203 -7.73 -8.65 10.57
CA ALA A 203 -8.45 -7.38 10.37
C ALA A 203 -9.37 -6.99 11.55
N THR A 204 -9.92 -8.00 12.24
CA THR A 204 -10.83 -7.84 13.39
C THR A 204 -10.12 -7.87 14.76
N PHE A 205 -8.79 -7.94 14.76
CA PHE A 205 -7.93 -8.26 15.91
C PHE A 205 -8.13 -7.32 17.11
N LYS A 206 -8.42 -6.03 16.86
CA LYS A 206 -8.60 -5.02 17.92
C LYS A 206 -9.92 -5.16 18.71
N HIS A 207 -10.88 -5.94 18.20
CA HIS A 207 -12.27 -5.90 18.68
C HIS A 207 -12.79 -7.21 19.29
N THR A 208 -12.19 -8.37 19.00
CA THR A 208 -12.88 -9.66 19.22
C THR A 208 -12.15 -10.68 20.09
N GLY A 209 -10.87 -10.49 20.47
CA GLY A 209 -10.15 -11.41 21.37
C GLY A 209 -9.99 -12.86 20.86
N GLY A 210 -10.45 -13.17 19.65
CA GLY A 210 -10.58 -14.54 19.09
C GLY A 210 -9.29 -15.14 18.55
N VAL A 211 -8.12 -14.67 18.97
CA VAL A 211 -6.85 -14.92 18.25
C VAL A 211 -5.92 -15.91 18.96
N SER A 212 -6.32 -16.43 20.13
CA SER A 212 -5.54 -17.46 20.82
C SER A 212 -5.39 -18.76 20.00
N SER A 213 -6.41 -19.14 19.21
CA SER A 213 -6.42 -20.38 18.44
C SER A 213 -5.50 -20.34 17.21
N PHE A 214 -5.55 -19.27 16.43
CA PHE A 214 -4.69 -19.10 15.26
C PHE A 214 -3.23 -18.88 15.64
N GLY A 215 -2.95 -18.15 16.73
CA GLY A 215 -1.60 -18.00 17.26
C GLY A 215 -1.00 -19.33 17.70
N ALA A 216 -1.75 -20.11 18.49
CA ALA A 216 -1.31 -21.44 18.91
C ALA A 216 -1.05 -22.37 17.70
N LYS A 217 -1.89 -22.30 16.67
CA LYS A 217 -1.72 -23.10 15.44
C LYS A 217 -0.50 -22.66 14.64
N LEU A 218 -0.28 -21.36 14.45
CA LEU A 218 0.88 -20.84 13.73
C LEU A 218 2.18 -21.23 14.45
N ILE A 219 2.26 -20.97 15.76
CA ILE A 219 3.44 -21.29 16.58
C ILE A 219 3.68 -22.81 16.58
N GLY A 220 2.64 -23.61 16.80
CA GLY A 220 2.72 -25.06 16.76
C GLY A 220 3.17 -25.60 15.40
N GLY A 221 2.66 -25.04 14.31
CA GLY A 221 3.04 -25.38 12.95
C GLY A 221 4.51 -25.07 12.66
N MET A 222 4.98 -23.88 13.04
CA MET A 222 6.39 -23.49 12.89
C MET A 222 7.31 -24.38 13.73
N VAL A 223 6.96 -24.66 14.99
CA VAL A 223 7.76 -25.56 15.84
C VAL A 223 7.81 -26.97 15.26
N LYS A 224 6.68 -27.51 14.77
CA LYS A 224 6.64 -28.82 14.09
C LYS A 224 7.53 -28.83 12.84
N ASN A 225 7.60 -27.71 12.14
CA ASN A 225 8.48 -27.52 11.00
C ASN A 225 9.91 -27.15 11.39
N GLY A 226 10.31 -27.29 12.66
CA GLY A 226 11.70 -27.15 13.12
C GLY A 226 12.19 -25.71 13.33
N TYR A 227 11.28 -24.76 13.56
CA TYR A 227 11.64 -23.43 14.04
C TYR A 227 11.69 -23.40 15.58
N GLU A 228 12.60 -22.60 16.15
CA GLU A 228 12.62 -22.34 17.60
C GLU A 228 11.32 -21.65 18.04
N ARG A 229 10.78 -22.05 19.21
CA ARG A 229 9.51 -21.49 19.71
C ARG A 229 9.57 -19.97 19.87
N GLU A 230 10.67 -19.44 20.41
CA GLU A 230 10.87 -18.00 20.57
C GLU A 230 10.81 -17.25 19.22
N PHE A 231 11.39 -17.84 18.17
CA PHE A 231 11.29 -17.28 16.83
C PHE A 231 9.85 -17.28 16.31
N ALA A 232 9.14 -18.39 16.48
CA ALA A 232 7.74 -18.51 16.06
C ALA A 232 6.82 -17.53 16.81
N GLU A 233 7.01 -17.34 18.11
CA GLU A 233 6.29 -16.35 18.92
C GLU A 233 6.58 -14.91 18.46
N LYS A 234 7.84 -14.60 18.16
CA LYS A 234 8.23 -13.29 17.62
C LYS A 234 7.61 -13.05 16.24
N THR A 235 7.65 -14.05 15.35
CA THR A 235 6.99 -13.97 14.05
C THR A 235 5.49 -13.75 14.22
N PHE A 236 4.83 -14.51 15.09
CA PHE A 236 3.42 -14.31 15.39
C PHE A 236 3.10 -12.88 15.85
N LYS A 237 3.86 -12.34 16.81
CA LYS A 237 3.69 -10.96 17.28
C LYS A 237 3.86 -9.92 16.16
N GLN A 238 4.81 -10.13 15.25
CA GLN A 238 4.95 -9.29 14.07
C GLN A 238 3.72 -9.41 13.16
N LEU A 239 3.20 -10.62 12.96
CA LEU A 239 1.97 -10.84 12.20
C LEU A 239 0.76 -10.19 12.87
N GLU A 240 0.60 -10.23 14.20
CA GLU A 240 -0.52 -9.55 14.89
C GLU A 240 -0.61 -8.06 14.53
N GLY A 241 0.53 -7.37 14.38
CA GLY A 241 0.61 -5.97 13.97
C GLY A 241 0.11 -5.70 12.54
N PHE A 242 0.02 -6.71 11.67
CA PHE A 242 -0.52 -6.58 10.31
C PHE A 242 -2.04 -6.50 10.26
N GLY A 243 -2.74 -6.98 11.28
CA GLY A 243 -4.20 -7.02 11.24
C GLY A 243 -4.84 -5.65 11.06
N SER A 244 -4.32 -4.66 11.74
CA SER A 244 -4.83 -3.29 11.69
C SER A 244 -4.23 -2.44 10.56
N TYR A 245 -3.13 -2.85 9.93
CA TYR A 245 -2.29 -1.96 9.11
C TYR A 245 -1.50 -2.63 7.98
N GLY A 246 -1.71 -3.92 7.75
CA GLY A 246 -1.02 -4.64 6.69
C GLY A 246 -1.28 -3.99 5.36
N PHE A 247 -0.24 -3.79 4.56
CA PHE A 247 -0.36 -3.17 3.25
C PHE A 247 -0.17 -4.22 2.16
N PRO A 248 -1.08 -4.32 1.17
CA PRO A 248 -0.89 -5.23 0.04
C PRO A 248 0.35 -4.84 -0.77
N GLU A 249 1.21 -5.80 -1.07
CA GLU A 249 2.42 -5.61 -1.88
C GLU A 249 2.05 -5.10 -3.28
N SER A 250 0.98 -5.65 -3.87
CA SER A 250 0.44 -5.25 -5.15
C SER A 250 0.05 -3.76 -5.20
N HIS A 251 -0.60 -3.28 -4.13
CA HIS A 251 -1.01 -1.90 -4.01
C HIS A 251 0.21 -0.97 -3.80
N ALA A 252 1.18 -1.39 -2.99
CA ALA A 252 2.44 -0.69 -2.83
C ALA A 252 3.20 -0.54 -4.15
N ALA A 253 3.26 -1.61 -4.95
CA ALA A 253 3.88 -1.58 -6.26
C ALA A 253 3.18 -0.59 -7.20
N SER A 254 1.84 -0.58 -7.22
CA SER A 254 1.09 0.37 -8.05
C SER A 254 1.38 1.83 -7.70
N PHE A 255 1.50 2.15 -6.40
CA PHE A 255 1.82 3.51 -5.95
C PHE A 255 3.27 3.88 -6.18
N ALA A 256 4.20 2.92 -6.04
CA ALA A 256 5.60 3.12 -6.30
C ALA A 256 5.88 3.52 -7.77
N LEU A 257 5.07 3.06 -8.73
CA LEU A 257 5.17 3.50 -10.14
C LEU A 257 4.92 5.01 -10.27
N ILE A 258 3.90 5.53 -9.59
CA ILE A 258 3.55 6.95 -9.63
C ILE A 258 4.58 7.79 -8.84
N ALA A 259 5.08 7.27 -7.72
CA ALA A 259 6.17 7.89 -6.95
C ALA A 259 7.46 7.99 -7.78
N TYR A 260 7.80 6.93 -8.50
CA TYR A 260 8.93 6.90 -9.42
C TYR A 260 8.72 7.89 -10.58
N ALA A 261 7.56 7.87 -11.23
CA ALA A 261 7.28 8.73 -12.38
C ALA A 261 7.32 10.23 -12.03
N SER A 262 6.71 10.63 -10.91
CA SER A 262 6.77 12.00 -10.43
C SER A 262 8.19 12.42 -10.03
N SER A 263 8.96 11.51 -9.42
CA SER A 263 10.38 11.75 -9.11
C SER A 263 11.24 11.87 -10.37
N TRP A 264 10.99 11.05 -11.40
CA TRP A 264 11.71 11.11 -12.67
C TRP A 264 11.45 12.43 -13.38
N MET A 265 10.19 12.85 -13.47
CA MET A 265 9.81 14.14 -14.07
C MET A 265 10.47 15.30 -13.32
N LYS A 266 10.43 15.29 -11.98
CA LYS A 266 11.14 16.28 -11.16
C LYS A 266 12.65 16.28 -11.40
N CYS A 267 13.27 15.11 -11.53
CA CYS A 267 14.72 14.98 -11.65
C CYS A 267 15.25 15.48 -13.00
N HIS A 268 14.55 15.18 -14.09
CA HIS A 268 15.00 15.47 -15.45
C HIS A 268 14.38 16.73 -16.04
N HIS A 269 13.19 17.11 -15.60
CA HIS A 269 12.42 18.25 -16.09
C HIS A 269 11.75 19.03 -14.95
N PRO A 270 12.54 19.57 -13.99
CA PRO A 270 12.01 20.25 -12.80
C PRO A 270 11.15 21.47 -13.13
N ASP A 271 11.45 22.17 -14.23
CA ASP A 271 10.67 23.27 -14.78
C ASP A 271 9.26 22.82 -15.18
N VAL A 272 9.17 21.73 -15.93
CA VAL A 272 7.89 21.14 -16.37
C VAL A 272 7.14 20.56 -15.19
N PHE A 273 7.82 19.85 -14.28
CA PHE A 273 7.21 19.29 -13.09
C PHE A 273 6.59 20.36 -12.20
N CYS A 274 7.32 21.45 -11.94
CA CYS A 274 6.84 22.55 -11.13
C CYS A 274 5.59 23.20 -11.74
N ALA A 275 5.64 23.52 -13.05
CA ALA A 275 4.50 24.08 -13.75
C ALA A 275 3.26 23.15 -13.72
N ALA A 276 3.47 21.86 -13.99
CA ALA A 276 2.40 20.86 -13.94
C ALA A 276 1.80 20.72 -12.54
N LEU A 277 2.63 20.71 -11.50
CA LEU A 277 2.21 20.60 -10.10
C LEU A 277 1.40 21.81 -9.65
N LEU A 278 1.80 23.03 -10.02
CA LEU A 278 1.05 24.26 -9.75
C LEU A 278 -0.30 24.25 -10.47
N ASN A 279 -0.32 23.83 -11.73
CA ASN A 279 -1.53 23.77 -12.53
C ASN A 279 -2.51 22.70 -12.00
N ALA A 280 -2.00 21.61 -11.42
CA ALA A 280 -2.82 20.52 -10.89
C ALA A 280 -3.41 20.79 -9.49
N GLN A 281 -3.14 21.95 -8.88
CA GLN A 281 -3.72 22.30 -7.58
C GLN A 281 -5.24 22.53 -7.65
N PRO A 282 -5.98 22.19 -6.57
CA PRO A 282 -5.50 21.52 -5.36
C PRO A 282 -5.21 20.04 -5.60
N MET A 283 -4.05 19.57 -5.14
CA MET A 283 -3.72 18.16 -5.17
C MET A 283 -4.49 17.46 -4.03
N GLY A 284 -5.41 16.56 -4.39
CA GLY A 284 -6.00 15.63 -3.43
C GLY A 284 -4.94 14.72 -2.81
N PHE A 285 -5.30 14.03 -1.73
CA PHE A 285 -4.47 13.02 -1.07
C PHE A 285 -3.87 12.00 -2.04
#